data_AF-A0A183G200-F1
#
_entry.id   AF-A0A183G200-F1
#
_cell.length_a   1.000
_cell.length_b   1.000
_cell.length_c   1.000
_cell.angle_alpha   90.00
_cell.angle_beta   90.00
_cell.angle_gamma   90.00
#
_symmetry.space_group_name_H-M   'P 1'
#
loop_
_entity.id
_entity.type
_entity.pdbx_description
1 polymer ?
#
loop_
_entity_poly.entity_id
_entity_poly.type
_entity_poly.pdbx_seq_one_letter_code
_entity_poly.pdbx_strand_id
1 'polypeptide(L)'
;MAFVDRSHCLNSCHYRGVCYNDSGIFGCVCDDVTAAEDCSTPEAESQLCERLLVFSGVGLVVALVCVVVLAVAVIVLLVRRSEGV
;
A
#
# COMPACT_ATOMS: atom_id res chain seq x y z
N MET A 1 5.19 -34.07 1.19
CA MET A 1 4.01 -33.35 0.68
C MET A 1 2.77 -34.24 0.61
N ALA A 2 1.64 -33.78 1.16
CA ALA A 2 0.32 -34.40 1.02
C ALA A 2 -0.74 -33.31 0.76
N PHE A 3 -1.70 -33.56 -0.13
CA PHE A 3 -2.82 -32.64 -0.36
C PHE A 3 -3.84 -32.74 0.76
N VAL A 4 -4.30 -31.59 1.25
CA VAL A 4 -5.24 -31.48 2.38
C VAL A 4 -6.43 -30.59 2.00
N ASP A 5 -7.44 -30.56 2.87
CA ASP A 5 -8.56 -29.67 2.66
C ASP A 5 -8.13 -28.19 2.64
N ARG A 6 -8.75 -27.40 1.77
CA ARG A 6 -8.39 -25.98 1.55
C ARG A 6 -8.55 -25.14 2.82
N SER A 7 -9.40 -25.53 3.74
CA SER A 7 -9.59 -24.84 5.03
C SER A 7 -8.33 -24.76 5.89
N HIS A 8 -7.32 -25.61 5.64
CA HIS A 8 -6.04 -25.58 6.35
C HIS A 8 -5.04 -24.54 5.81
N CYS A 9 -5.25 -24.04 4.59
CA CYS A 9 -4.39 -23.03 3.98
C CYS A 9 -4.96 -21.62 4.14
N LEU A 10 -4.06 -20.63 4.13
CA LEU A 10 -4.43 -19.21 4.20
C LEU A 10 -5.41 -18.87 3.06
N ASN A 11 -6.52 -18.20 3.40
CA ASN A 11 -7.58 -17.80 2.46
C ASN A 11 -8.12 -18.93 1.57
N SER A 12 -7.97 -20.20 1.97
CA SER A 12 -8.35 -21.35 1.14
C SER A 12 -7.73 -21.33 -0.26
N CYS A 13 -6.51 -20.80 -0.38
CA CYS A 13 -5.82 -20.56 -1.66
C CYS A 13 -6.68 -19.78 -2.66
N HIS A 14 -7.50 -18.84 -2.18
CA HIS A 14 -8.45 -18.05 -2.97
C HIS A 14 -9.41 -18.86 -3.86
N TYR A 15 -9.62 -20.15 -3.55
CA TYR A 15 -10.33 -21.11 -4.40
C TYR A 15 -9.75 -21.25 -5.82
N ARG A 16 -8.47 -20.89 -5.99
CA ARG A 16 -7.72 -20.87 -7.25
C ARG A 16 -6.48 -21.77 -7.23
N GLY A 17 -6.52 -22.78 -6.37
CA GLY A 17 -5.43 -23.73 -6.19
C GLY A 17 -5.78 -24.87 -5.26
N VAL A 18 -4.76 -25.65 -4.91
CA VAL A 18 -4.84 -26.77 -3.96
C VAL A 18 -3.95 -26.53 -2.75
N CYS A 19 -4.45 -26.89 -1.57
CA CYS A 19 -3.71 -26.80 -0.33
C CYS A 19 -2.88 -28.07 -0.13
N TYR A 20 -1.61 -27.90 0.25
CA TYR A 20 -0.74 -29.01 0.60
C TYR A 20 -0.11 -28.79 1.97
N ASN A 21 0.22 -29.89 2.64
CA ASN A 21 1.01 -29.93 3.85
C ASN A 21 2.35 -30.59 3.54
N ASP A 22 3.44 -29.89 3.85
CA ASP A 22 4.78 -30.43 3.83
C ASP A 22 5.42 -30.32 5.22
N SER A 23 5.51 -31.46 5.92
CA SER A 23 6.14 -31.56 7.24
C SER A 23 5.60 -30.59 8.31
N GLY A 24 4.31 -30.25 8.23
CA GLY A 24 3.65 -29.31 9.15
C GLY A 24 3.55 -27.88 8.62
N ILE A 25 4.12 -27.59 7.45
CA ILE A 25 4.01 -26.31 6.77
C ILE A 25 2.90 -26.42 5.73
N PHE A 26 1.90 -25.54 5.81
CA PHE A 26 0.81 -25.46 4.85
C PHE A 26 1.15 -24.46 3.75
N GLY A 27 0.95 -24.86 2.49
CA GLY A 27 1.20 -24.03 1.32
C GLY A 27 0.14 -24.24 0.24
N CYS A 28 0.07 -23.30 -0.70
CA CYS A 28 -0.84 -23.36 -1.83
C CYS A 28 -0.09 -23.64 -3.13
N VAL A 29 -0.59 -24.57 -3.93
CA VAL A 29 -0.20 -24.71 -5.34
C VAL A 29 -1.30 -24.09 -6.18
N CYS A 30 -0.98 -23.00 -6.87
CA CYS A 30 -1.94 -22.25 -7.66
C CYS A 30 -2.11 -22.85 -9.05
N ASP A 31 -3.32 -22.75 -9.60
CA ASP A 31 -3.62 -23.19 -10.97
C ASP A 31 -2.93 -22.29 -12.01
N ASP A 32 -2.76 -21.00 -11.68
CA ASP A 32 -2.05 -20.00 -12.47
C ASP A 32 -0.61 -19.83 -11.96
N VAL A 33 0.39 -20.02 -12.84
CA VAL A 33 1.84 -19.83 -12.52
C VAL A 33 2.23 -18.37 -12.25
N THR A 34 1.35 -17.41 -12.57
CA THR A 34 1.56 -15.97 -12.37
C THR A 34 0.88 -15.44 -11.10
N ALA A 35 0.19 -16.29 -10.35
CA ALA A 35 -0.47 -15.90 -9.11
C ALA A 35 0.53 -15.72 -7.97
N ALA A 36 0.14 -14.94 -6.95
CA ALA A 36 0.91 -14.81 -5.71
C ALA A 36 0.93 -16.13 -4.91
N GLU A 37 1.74 -16.22 -3.85
CA GLU A 37 1.90 -17.46 -3.05
C GLU A 37 0.59 -17.95 -2.40
N ASP A 38 -0.39 -17.06 -2.21
CA ASP A 38 -1.74 -17.35 -1.71
C ASP A 38 -2.78 -17.58 -2.83
N CYS A 39 -2.33 -17.63 -4.09
CA CYS A 39 -3.14 -17.73 -5.30
C CYS A 39 -4.07 -16.54 -5.54
N SER A 40 -3.78 -15.39 -4.90
CA SER A 40 -4.44 -14.14 -5.23
C SER A 40 -3.96 -13.61 -6.59
N THR A 41 -4.85 -12.91 -7.30
CA THR A 41 -4.52 -12.31 -8.59
C THR A 41 -3.77 -10.98 -8.38
N PRO A 42 -2.61 -10.77 -9.03
CA PRO A 42 -1.77 -9.58 -8.82
C PRO A 42 -2.44 -8.25 -9.23
N GLU A 43 -3.50 -8.31 -10.04
CA GLU A 43 -4.29 -7.15 -10.46
C GLU A 43 -5.05 -6.47 -9.30
N ALA A 44 -5.34 -7.20 -8.22
CA ALA A 44 -6.07 -6.63 -7.08
C ALA A 44 -5.17 -5.76 -6.18
N GLU A 45 -3.90 -6.14 -6.01
CA GLU A 45 -2.96 -5.41 -5.14
C GLU A 45 -2.42 -4.13 -5.81
N SER A 46 -2.22 -4.16 -7.12
CA SER A 46 -1.70 -3.04 -7.91
C SER A 46 -2.65 -1.83 -7.89
N GLN A 47 -3.97 -2.04 -7.94
CA GLN A 47 -4.94 -0.94 -7.88
C GLN A 47 -5.01 -0.25 -6.50
N LEU A 48 -4.77 -0.98 -5.41
CA LEU A 48 -4.77 -0.42 -4.06
C LEU A 48 -3.50 0.42 -3.80
N CYS A 49 -2.34 -0.06 -4.27
CA CYS A 49 -1.07 0.65 -4.14
C CYS A 49 -1.07 1.98 -4.93
N GLU A 50 -1.61 1.97 -6.15
CA GLU A 50 -1.68 3.16 -7.00
C GLU A 50 -2.59 4.24 -6.38
N ARG A 51 -3.71 3.84 -5.77
CA ARG A 51 -4.58 4.78 -5.04
C ARG A 51 -3.90 5.35 -3.80
N LEU A 52 -3.17 4.54 -3.03
CA LEU A 52 -2.49 4.99 -1.81
C LEU A 52 -1.37 6.00 -2.12
N LEU A 53 -0.63 5.78 -3.21
CA LEU A 53 0.43 6.69 -3.67
C LEU A 53 -0.13 8.06 -4.07
N VAL A 54 -1.27 8.11 -4.77
CA VAL A 54 -1.91 9.38 -5.17
C VAL A 54 -2.36 10.19 -3.94
N PHE A 55 -2.93 9.54 -2.91
CA PHE A 55 -3.32 10.23 -1.68
C PHE A 55 -2.13 10.82 -0.92
N SER A 56 -0.99 10.11 -0.89
CA SER A 56 0.21 10.60 -0.20
C SER A 56 0.89 11.78 -0.91
N GLY A 57 0.91 11.76 -2.25
CA GLY A 57 1.52 12.81 -3.07
C GLY A 57 0.78 14.14 -2.98
N VAL A 58 -0.56 14.12 -3.04
CA VAL A 58 -1.37 15.35 -2.96
C VAL A 58 -1.27 16.00 -1.59
N GLY A 59 -1.27 15.20 -0.51
CA GLY A 59 -1.12 15.72 0.86
C GLY A 59 0.22 16.42 1.10
N LEU A 60 1.32 15.86 0.57
CA LEU A 60 2.66 16.45 0.69
C LEU A 60 2.75 17.80 -0.04
N VAL A 61 2.19 17.89 -1.25
CA VAL A 61 2.21 19.13 -2.05
C VAL A 61 1.44 20.24 -1.35
N VAL A 62 0.25 19.95 -0.81
CA VAL A 62 -0.55 20.93 -0.07
C VAL A 62 0.19 21.42 1.18
N ALA A 63 0.81 20.51 1.94
CA ALA A 63 1.59 20.88 3.13
C ALA A 63 2.76 21.80 2.78
N LEU A 64 3.50 21.53 1.70
CA LEU A 64 4.60 22.37 1.23
C LEU A 64 4.12 23.77 0.84
N VAL A 65 3.00 23.89 0.12
CA VAL A 65 2.43 25.19 -0.25
C VAL A 65 2.05 25.99 0.99
N CYS A 66 1.42 25.37 2.00
CA CYS A 66 1.09 26.04 3.25
C CYS A 66 2.33 26.57 3.99
N VAL A 67 3.42 25.79 4.05
CA VAL A 67 4.67 26.22 4.69
C VAL A 67 5.26 27.43 3.98
N VAL A 68 5.27 27.44 2.65
CA VAL A 68 5.77 28.58 1.86
C VAL A 68 4.92 29.83 2.10
N VAL A 69 3.60 29.71 2.09
CA VAL A 69 2.69 30.84 2.35
C VAL A 69 2.91 31.42 3.75
N LEU A 70 3.04 30.57 4.76
CA LEU A 70 3.32 31.00 6.13
C LEU A 70 4.69 31.69 6.25
N ALA A 71 5.73 31.13 5.62
CA ALA A 71 7.06 31.74 5.61
C ALA A 71 7.03 33.12 4.96
N VAL A 72 6.36 33.28 3.81
CA VAL A 72 6.20 34.58 3.14
C VAL A 72 5.42 35.56 4.01
N ALA A 73 4.32 35.14 4.64
CA ALA A 73 3.55 35.99 5.54
C ALA A 73 4.40 36.48 6.73
N VAL A 74 5.19 35.60 7.34
CA VAL A 74 6.11 35.96 8.43
C VAL A 74 7.18 36.95 7.95
N ILE A 75 7.80 36.71 6.79
CA ILE A 75 8.80 37.62 6.23
C ILE A 75 8.20 39.01 5.98
N VAL A 76 7.01 39.09 5.37
CA VAL A 76 6.31 40.36 5.11
C VAL A 76 5.99 41.09 6.41
N LEU A 77 5.51 40.38 7.44
CA LEU A 77 5.24 40.95 8.76
C LEU A 77 6.50 41.47 9.44
N LEU A 78 7.62 40.74 9.33
CA LEU A 78 8.91 41.16 9.89
C LEU A 78 9.43 42.42 9.18
N VAL A 79 9.35 42.49 7.86
CA VAL A 79 9.76 43.67 7.07
C VAL A 79 8.89 44.88 7.42
N ARG A 80 7.56 44.72 7.44
CA ARG A 80 6.62 45.78 7.84
C ARG A 80 6.88 46.30 9.25
N ARG A 81 7.30 45.42 10.17
CA ARG A 81 7.63 45.78 11.55
C ARG A 81 8.97 46.51 11.64
N SER A 82 9.95 46.16 10.80
CA SER A 82 11.23 46.88 10.72
C SER A 82 11.13 48.25 10.06
N GLU A 83 10.13 48.49 9.22
CA GLU A 83 9.88 49.81 8.60
C GLU A 83 9.01 50.73 9.50
N GLY A 84 8.51 50.23 10.64
CA GLY A 84 7.50 50.89 11.47
C GLY A 84 7.97 51.42 12.83
N VAL A 85 9.27 51.50 13.12
CA VAL A 85 9.87 52.24 14.25
C VAL A 85 11.17 52.88 13.82
#